data_AF-A0A942QLL4-F1
#
_entry.id   AF-A0A942QLL4-F1
#
_cell.length_a   1.000
_cell.length_b   1.000
_cell.length_c   1.000
_cell.angle_alpha   90.00
_cell.angle_beta   90.00
_cell.angle_gamma   90.00
#
_symmetry.space_group_name_H-M   'P 1'
#
loop_
_entity.id
_entity.type
_entity.pdbx_description
1 polymer ?
#
loop_
_entity_poly.entity_id
_entity_poly.type
_entity_poly.pdbx_seq_one_letter_code
_entity_poly.pdbx_strand_id
1 'polypeptide(L)'
;MRPEPAQIVLDWFGALDAGDLFISAITEAELRTGVAILPDGQRRDRLQAAIDAMIDQDFQSRVLPFDSLAAKAYAEIAAQRRAAGRPIAEADCQ
;
A
#
# COMPACT_ATOMS: atom_id res chain seq x y z
N MET A 1 3.38 -12.14 1.86
CA MET A 1 4.61 -11.97 1.07
C MET A 1 4.98 -13.27 0.35
N ARG A 2 5.57 -13.17 -0.84
CA ARG A 2 6.05 -14.34 -1.58
C ARG A 2 7.31 -14.90 -0.90
N PRO A 3 7.47 -16.24 -0.80
CA PRO A 3 8.68 -16.84 -0.24
C PRO A 3 9.93 -16.46 -1.01
N GLU A 4 9.80 -16.33 -2.33
CA GLU A 4 10.85 -15.89 -3.25
C GLU A 4 10.40 -14.59 -3.93
N PRO A 5 10.83 -13.42 -3.43
CA PRO A 5 10.60 -12.14 -4.08
C PRO A 5 11.39 -12.05 -5.40
N ALA A 6 10.88 -11.26 -6.35
CA ALA A 6 11.57 -11.04 -7.61
C ALA A 6 12.81 -10.15 -7.41
N GLN A 7 13.99 -10.62 -7.81
CA GLN A 7 15.26 -9.92 -7.59
C GLN A 7 15.28 -8.49 -8.16
N ILE A 8 14.69 -8.30 -9.34
CA ILE A 8 14.60 -6.97 -9.97
C ILE A 8 13.86 -5.94 -9.10
N VAL A 9 12.88 -6.39 -8.29
CA VAL A 9 12.15 -5.50 -7.37
C VAL A 9 13.01 -5.20 -6.15
N LEU A 10 13.77 -6.17 -5.64
CA LEU A 10 14.69 -5.95 -4.52
C LEU A 10 15.81 -4.98 -4.89
N ASP A 11 16.41 -5.16 -6.06
CA ASP A 11 17.51 -4.30 -6.53
C ASP A 11 17.04 -2.86 -6.74
N TRP A 12 15.85 -2.68 -7.35
CA TRP A 12 15.24 -1.37 -7.51
C TRP A 12 14.88 -0.74 -6.16
N PHE A 13 14.24 -1.49 -5.26
CA PHE A 13 13.84 -0.98 -3.95
C PHE A 13 15.04 -0.60 -3.09
N GLY A 14 16.11 -1.41 -3.11
CA GLY A 14 17.35 -1.16 -2.37
C GLY A 14 18.18 0.02 -2.91
N ALA A 15 17.87 0.51 -4.11
CA ALA A 15 18.52 1.69 -4.69
C ALA A 15 17.83 3.02 -4.31
N LEU A 16 16.65 2.97 -3.68
CA LEU A 16 15.89 4.15 -3.27
C LEU A 16 16.32 4.60 -1.86
N ASP A 17 16.29 5.91 -1.60
CA ASP A 17 16.41 6.41 -0.23
C ASP A 17 15.14 6.00 0.52
N ALA A 18 15.32 5.31 1.65
CA ALA A 18 14.22 4.89 2.49
C ALA A 18 13.34 6.08 2.88
N GLY A 19 13.91 7.27 3.13
CA GLY A 19 13.16 8.47 3.53
C GLY A 19 12.19 9.01 2.48
N ASP A 20 12.42 8.70 1.20
CA ASP A 20 11.61 9.18 0.07
C ASP A 20 10.46 8.23 -0.30
N LEU A 21 10.34 7.10 0.41
CA LEU A 21 9.28 6.11 0.17
C LEU A 21 8.04 6.40 1.02
N PHE A 22 6.87 6.28 0.42
CA PHE A 22 5.60 6.47 1.10
C PHE A 22 4.61 5.40 0.64
N ILE A 23 3.65 5.09 1.50
CA ILE A 23 2.47 4.29 1.16
C ILE A 23 1.22 5.05 1.56
N SER A 24 0.07 4.73 0.97
CA SER A 24 -1.19 5.28 1.45
C SER A 24 -1.77 4.43 2.57
N ALA A 25 -2.65 5.04 3.37
CA ALA A 25 -3.43 4.33 4.39
C ALA A 25 -4.31 3.22 3.79
N ILE A 26 -4.68 3.31 2.50
CA ILE A 26 -5.40 2.25 1.81
C ILE A 26 -4.47 1.06 1.54
N THR A 27 -3.23 1.28 1.12
CA THR A 27 -2.24 0.19 0.99
C THR A 27 -1.99 -0.50 2.33
N GLU A 28 -1.91 0.26 3.43
CA GLU A 28 -1.85 -0.34 4.77
C GLU A 28 -3.10 -1.19 5.07
N ALA A 29 -4.30 -0.67 4.77
CA ALA A 29 -5.55 -1.39 4.97
C ALA A 29 -5.61 -2.70 4.16
N GLU A 30 -5.11 -2.71 2.93
CA GLU A 30 -5.00 -3.91 2.09
C GLU A 30 -4.05 -4.95 2.71
N LEU A 31 -2.87 -4.51 3.18
CA LEU A 31 -1.90 -5.39 3.83
C LEU A 31 -2.48 -6.04 5.09
N ARG A 32 -3.13 -5.23 5.95
CA ARG A 32 -3.76 -5.71 7.18
C ARG A 32 -4.95 -6.64 6.89
N THR A 33 -5.76 -6.31 5.89
CA THR A 33 -6.86 -7.18 5.42
C THR A 33 -6.32 -8.53 4.97
N GLY A 34 -5.24 -8.53 4.18
CA GLY A 34 -4.58 -9.75 3.70
C GLY A 34 -4.08 -10.67 4.82
N VAL A 35 -3.70 -10.12 5.96
CA VAL A 35 -3.38 -10.90 7.17
C VAL A 35 -4.63 -11.37 7.88
N ALA A 36 -5.63 -10.50 8.05
CA ALA A 36 -6.84 -10.78 8.82
C ALA A 36 -7.68 -11.93 8.23
N ILE A 37 -7.63 -12.15 6.91
CA ILE A 37 -8.34 -13.25 6.25
C ILE A 37 -7.62 -14.61 6.35
N LEU A 38 -6.38 -14.65 6.86
CA LEU A 38 -5.65 -15.90 7.02
C LEU A 38 -6.17 -16.69 8.24
N PRO A 39 -6.24 -18.02 8.15
CA PRO A 39 -6.49 -18.86 9.32
C PRO A 39 -5.44 -18.64 10.41
N ASP A 40 -5.84 -18.83 11.65
CA ASP A 40 -4.96 -18.77 12.81
C ASP A 40 -3.77 -19.71 12.65
N GLY A 41 -2.57 -19.22 12.99
CA GLY A 41 -1.35 -20.00 12.98
C GLY A 41 -0.11 -19.20 12.62
N GLN A 42 1.04 -19.87 12.66
CA GLN A 42 2.36 -19.25 12.55
C GLN A 42 2.55 -18.35 11.31
N ARG A 43 1.89 -18.68 10.19
CA ARG A 43 1.97 -17.85 8.97
C ARG A 43 1.29 -16.50 9.17
N ARG A 44 0.11 -16.47 9.80
CA ARG A 44 -0.62 -15.24 10.12
C ARG A 44 0.22 -14.39 11.07
N ASP A 45 0.69 -14.99 12.16
CA ASP A 45 1.45 -14.29 13.21
C ASP A 45 2.74 -13.66 12.66
N ARG A 46 3.49 -14.40 11.84
CA ARG A 46 4.72 -13.89 11.21
C ARG A 46 4.45 -12.73 10.25
N LEU A 47 3.38 -12.83 9.45
CA LEU A 47 3.02 -11.75 8.52
C LEU A 47 2.51 -10.52 9.26
N GLN A 48 1.75 -10.72 10.34
CA GLN A 48 1.28 -9.63 11.18
C GLN A 48 2.46 -8.87 11.78
N ALA A 49 3.39 -9.58 12.43
CA ALA A 49 4.58 -8.95 13.01
C ALA A 49 5.45 -8.23 11.97
N ALA A 50 5.57 -8.78 10.76
CA ALA A 50 6.31 -8.13 9.68
C ALA A 50 5.63 -6.85 9.18
N ILE A 51 4.30 -6.84 9.07
CA ILE A 51 3.55 -5.64 8.69
C ILE A 51 3.62 -4.58 9.80
N ASP A 52 3.45 -4.97 11.06
CA ASP A 52 3.54 -4.03 12.19
C ASP A 52 4.93 -3.39 12.25
N ALA A 53 6.00 -4.17 12.10
CA ALA A 53 7.36 -3.63 12.02
C ALA A 53 7.54 -2.66 10.84
N MET A 54 7.07 -3.03 9.65
CA MET A 54 7.16 -2.18 8.47
C MET A 54 6.40 -0.85 8.64
N ILE A 55 5.20 -0.87 9.22
CA ILE A 55 4.39 0.35 9.40
C ILE A 55 4.95 1.22 10.53
N ASP A 56 5.23 0.62 11.69
CA ASP A 56 5.54 1.37 12.91
C ASP A 56 7.00 1.83 12.97
N GLN A 57 7.90 1.18 12.22
CA GLN A 57 9.33 1.47 12.22
C GLN A 57 9.77 2.06 10.88
N ASP A 58 9.55 1.33 9.78
CA ASP A 58 10.05 1.77 8.49
C ASP A 58 9.21 2.95 7.99
N PHE A 59 7.90 2.83 7.88
CA PHE A 59 7.01 3.87 7.34
C PHE A 59 6.43 4.81 8.41
N GLN A 60 7.07 4.92 9.57
CA GLN A 60 6.63 5.84 10.61
C GLN A 60 6.52 7.27 10.05
N SER A 61 5.36 7.90 10.19
CA SER A 61 5.05 9.22 9.63
C SER A 61 5.11 9.32 8.09
N ARG A 62 5.18 8.19 7.38
CA ARG A 62 5.22 8.09 5.91
C ARG A 62 4.07 7.25 5.34
N VAL A 63 3.04 7.03 6.15
CA VAL A 63 1.72 6.57 5.71
C VAL A 63 0.84 7.79 5.43
N LEU A 64 0.46 7.98 4.18
CA LEU A 64 -0.33 9.13 3.74
C LEU A 64 -1.84 8.87 3.95
N PRO A 65 -2.57 9.76 4.66
CA PRO A 65 -4.00 9.61 4.84
C PRO A 65 -4.76 9.92 3.56
N PHE A 66 -5.92 9.29 3.37
CA PHE A 66 -6.90 9.74 2.40
C PHE A 66 -7.75 10.86 3.03
N ASP A 67 -7.30 12.10 2.88
CA ASP A 67 -7.94 13.27 3.47
C ASP A 67 -8.81 14.06 2.46
N SER A 68 -9.28 15.24 2.85
CA SER A 68 -10.11 16.08 1.98
C SER A 68 -9.37 16.65 0.76
N LEU A 69 -8.03 16.70 0.78
CA LEU A 69 -7.25 17.09 -0.40
C LEU A 69 -7.14 15.91 -1.36
N ALA A 70 -6.83 14.72 -0.85
CA ALA A 70 -6.83 13.49 -1.64
C ALA A 70 -8.20 13.24 -2.30
N ALA A 71 -9.31 13.47 -1.58
CA ALA A 71 -10.66 13.32 -2.12
C ALA A 71 -10.97 14.24 -3.31
N LYS A 72 -10.41 15.46 -3.33
CA LYS A 72 -10.56 16.39 -4.47
C LYS A 72 -9.80 15.88 -5.69
N ALA A 73 -8.53 15.51 -5.51
CA ALA A 73 -7.70 14.95 -6.57
C ALA A 73 -8.32 13.66 -7.15
N TYR A 74 -8.79 12.77 -6.26
CA TYR A 74 -9.52 11.56 -6.62
C TYR A 74 -10.68 11.86 -7.58
N ALA A 75 -11.54 12.83 -7.23
CA ALA A 75 -12.73 13.13 -8.01
C ALA A 75 -12.38 13.62 -9.42
N GLU A 76 -11.35 14.45 -9.54
CA GLU A 76 -10.84 14.93 -10.82
C GLU A 76 -10.29 13.79 -11.68
N ILE A 77 -9.45 12.92 -11.11
CA ILE A 77 -8.86 11.77 -11.81
C ILE A 77 -9.97 10.80 -12.26
N ALA A 78 -10.89 10.43 -11.37
CA ALA A 78 -11.98 9.51 -11.66
C ALA A 78 -12.89 10.03 -12.78
N ALA A 79 -13.23 11.32 -12.75
CA ALA A 79 -14.04 11.97 -13.78
C ALA A 79 -13.33 11.94 -15.14
N GLN A 80 -12.05 12.30 -15.19
CA GLN A 80 -11.25 12.26 -16.43
C GLN A 80 -11.16 10.84 -17.00
N ARG A 81 -10.90 9.83 -16.15
CA ARG A 81 -10.84 8.43 -16.54
C ARG A 81 -12.15 7.91 -17.12
N ARG A 82 -13.29 8.27 -16.50
CA ARG A 82 -14.63 7.92 -17.01
C ARG A 82 -14.93 8.60 -18.34
N ALA A 83 -14.64 9.89 -18.48
CA ALA A 83 -14.83 10.62 -19.74
C ALA A 83 -13.99 10.03 -20.88
N ALA A 84 -12.81 9.50 -20.57
CA ALA A 84 -11.94 8.81 -21.53
C ALA A 84 -12.36 7.35 -21.84
N GLY A 85 -13.47 6.85 -21.26
CA GLY A 85 -13.92 5.47 -21.44
C GLY A 85 -13.00 4.41 -20.79
N ARG A 86 -12.18 4.82 -19.82
CA ARG A 86 -11.17 3.98 -19.15
C ARG A 86 -11.33 4.08 -17.63
N PRO A 87 -12.45 3.62 -17.06
CA PRO A 87 -12.65 3.69 -15.61
C PRO A 87 -11.49 3.02 -14.85
N ILE A 88 -11.24 3.49 -13.64
CA ILE A 88 -10.20 3.01 -12.72
C ILE A 88 -10.88 2.51 -11.44
N ALA A 89 -10.30 1.51 -10.78
CA ALA A 89 -10.82 1.02 -9.51
C ALA A 89 -10.68 2.09 -8.41
N GLU A 90 -11.57 2.07 -7.42
CA GLU A 90 -11.59 3.08 -6.35
C GLU A 90 -10.28 3.08 -5.56
N ALA A 91 -9.73 1.91 -5.24
CA ALA A 91 -8.46 1.79 -4.52
C ALA A 91 -7.26 2.31 -5.32
N ASP A 92 -7.31 2.29 -6.65
CA ASP A 92 -6.23 2.77 -7.52
C ASP A 92 -6.31 4.27 -7.84
N CYS A 93 -7.41 4.93 -7.47
CA CYS A 93 -7.70 6.32 -7.85
C CYS A 93 -7.38 7.34 -6.74
N GLN A 94 -6.86 6.86 -5.62
CA GLN A 94 -6.45 7.66 -4.46
C GLN A 94 -5.16 8.46 -4.68
#